data_AF-A0A1R4HS43-F1
#
_entry.id   AF-A0A1R4HS43-F1
#
_cell.length_a   1.000
_cell.length_b   1.000
_cell.length_c   1.000
_cell.angle_alpha   90.00
_cell.angle_beta   90.00
_cell.angle_gamma   90.00
#
_symmetry.space_group_name_H-M   'P 1'
#
loop_
_entity.id
_entity.type
_entity.pdbx_description
1 polymer ?
#
loop_
_entity_poly.entity_id
_entity_poly.type
_entity_poly.pdbx_seq_one_letter_code
_entity_poly.pdbx_strand_id
1 'polypeptide(L)'
;MVAQLAGLPANWFDEDDTRSRLFTRCMHSGWAHSQCATCAALPKPLTMCRRCAGGAHVEVQSRAGTFCARHGRWHYDGRDDGIGTRAAYERAERCLTGTLWARGIGLDTGELELACQLISTYRGLVDRDSFDRSADQRLRDFYPDAIELTAFLTAPWAQAFLRNRQIGHLPVAAMVEASAAAVASRSRSRLSSVRETFLASGRELRLGESATRPLRHGRSVEMGSLGILVRDSVPRIRAVFLRHDDARRPLTTRRGRPPRRQ
;
A
#
# COMPACT_ATOMS: atom_id res chain seq x y z
N MET A 1 6.73 17.46 30.78
CA MET A 1 6.83 16.91 29.40
C MET A 1 6.87 15.39 29.53
N VAL A 2 5.96 14.64 28.89
CA VAL A 2 5.71 13.20 29.15
C VAL A 2 6.98 12.32 29.19
N ALA A 3 8.04 12.71 28.46
CA ALA A 3 9.35 12.02 28.47
C ALA A 3 10.02 11.99 29.85
N GLN A 4 10.03 13.12 30.54
CA GLN A 4 10.68 13.25 31.85
C GLN A 4 9.94 12.47 32.95
N LEU A 5 8.61 12.36 32.82
CA LEU A 5 7.78 11.54 33.73
C LEU A 5 8.08 10.04 33.60
N ALA A 6 8.66 9.61 32.47
CA ALA A 6 9.05 8.23 32.19
C ALA A 6 10.58 7.99 32.29
N GLY A 7 11.36 8.97 32.77
CA GLY A 7 12.82 8.86 32.89
C GLY A 7 13.57 8.86 31.55
N LEU A 8 12.95 9.35 30.48
CA LEU A 8 13.53 9.39 29.13
C LEU A 8 14.27 10.71 28.88
N PRO A 9 15.32 10.72 28.02
CA PRO A 9 16.02 11.94 27.61
C PRO A 9 15.06 13.02 27.10
N ALA A 10 15.40 14.30 27.30
CA ALA A 10 14.51 15.42 27.00
C ALA A 10 14.08 15.50 25.52
N ASN A 11 14.89 14.98 24.61
CA ASN A 11 14.66 14.92 23.16
C ASN A 11 14.31 13.50 22.65
N TRP A 12 14.00 12.57 23.55
CA TRP A 12 13.80 11.17 23.18
C TRP A 12 12.67 10.96 22.18
N PHE A 13 11.55 11.66 22.40
CA PHE A 13 10.44 11.63 21.44
C PHE A 13 10.76 12.39 20.16
N ASP A 14 11.58 13.44 20.18
CA ASP A 14 11.98 14.14 18.94
C ASP A 14 12.85 13.26 18.03
N GLU A 15 13.79 12.50 18.61
CA GLU A 15 14.62 11.55 17.86
C GLU A 15 13.81 10.35 17.34
N ASP A 16 12.87 9.82 18.13
CA ASP A 16 11.96 8.75 17.70
C ASP A 16 10.91 9.26 16.67
N ASP A 17 10.49 10.52 16.81
CA ASP A 17 9.56 11.18 15.91
C ASP A 17 10.16 11.32 14.52
N THR A 18 11.44 11.69 14.38
CA THR A 18 12.06 11.71 13.04
C THR A 18 12.02 10.33 12.38
N ARG A 19 12.20 9.26 13.16
CA ARG A 19 12.07 7.89 12.64
C ARG A 19 10.63 7.55 12.31
N SER A 20 9.62 8.17 12.91
CA SER A 20 8.20 7.84 12.76
C SER A 20 7.43 8.75 11.79
N ARG A 21 7.94 9.96 11.53
CA ARG A 21 7.38 10.96 10.61
C ARG A 21 7.13 10.41 9.21
N LEU A 22 5.96 10.70 8.66
CA LEU A 22 5.64 10.32 7.28
C LEU A 22 6.48 11.13 6.31
N PHE A 23 6.85 10.54 5.19
CA PHE A 23 7.45 11.34 4.15
C PHE A 23 6.36 12.15 3.44
N THR A 24 6.72 13.34 2.97
CA THR A 24 5.80 14.23 2.27
C THR A 24 6.53 14.97 1.15
N ARG A 25 5.74 15.47 0.18
CA ARG A 25 6.20 16.44 -0.82
C ARG A 25 5.58 17.78 -0.47
N CYS A 26 6.42 18.75 -0.16
CA CYS A 26 5.97 20.08 0.20
C CYS A 26 6.94 21.12 -0.37
N MET A 27 6.48 22.37 -0.42
CA MET A 27 7.33 23.49 -0.86
C MET A 27 8.57 23.67 0.04
N HIS A 28 8.48 23.35 1.34
CA HIS A 28 9.62 23.46 2.27
C HIS A 28 10.77 22.50 1.96
N SER A 29 10.49 21.40 1.25
CA SER A 29 11.50 20.45 0.80
C SER A 29 11.82 20.60 -0.69
N GLY A 30 11.48 21.72 -1.33
CA GLY A 30 11.66 21.91 -2.77
C GLY A 30 10.92 20.85 -3.60
N TRP A 31 9.78 20.37 -3.08
CA TRP A 31 9.03 19.24 -3.62
C TRP A 31 9.76 17.90 -3.64
N ALA A 32 10.96 17.82 -3.04
CA ALA A 32 11.65 16.57 -2.80
C ALA A 32 10.91 15.77 -1.73
N HIS A 33 10.81 14.47 -1.97
CA HIS A 33 10.16 13.55 -1.07
C HIS A 33 11.05 13.30 0.17
N SER A 34 10.65 13.86 1.31
CA SER A 34 11.46 13.89 2.53
C SER A 34 10.59 13.90 3.78
N GLN A 35 11.18 13.63 4.94
CA GLN A 35 10.52 13.85 6.23
C GLN A 35 10.68 15.33 6.64
N CYS A 36 10.01 16.22 5.90
CA CYS A 36 10.07 17.66 6.16
C CYS A 36 9.70 17.99 7.62
N ALA A 37 10.59 18.67 8.35
CA ALA A 37 10.33 18.99 9.75
C ALA A 37 9.04 19.79 10.01
N THR A 38 8.55 20.52 9.00
CA THR A 38 7.33 21.35 9.07
C THR A 38 6.08 20.62 8.59
N CYS A 39 6.19 19.78 7.56
CA CYS A 39 5.03 19.18 6.88
C CYS A 39 4.89 17.67 7.10
N ALA A 40 5.92 16.99 7.57
CA ALA A 40 5.87 15.57 7.85
C ALA A 40 5.10 15.33 9.15
N ALA A 41 3.80 15.04 9.01
CA ALA A 41 2.97 14.65 10.14
C ALA A 41 3.44 13.30 10.71
N LEU A 42 3.18 13.12 12.01
CA LEU A 42 3.18 11.78 12.60
C LEU A 42 2.01 10.97 11.99
N PRO A 43 2.14 9.64 11.92
CA PRO A 43 1.02 8.78 11.58
C PRO A 43 -0.17 9.07 12.49
N LYS A 44 -1.40 8.89 12.00
CA LYS A 44 -2.56 9.02 12.88
C LYS A 44 -2.45 8.02 14.05
N PRO A 45 -2.97 8.38 15.23
CA PRO A 45 -3.06 7.45 16.33
C PRO A 45 -3.85 6.20 15.93
N LEU A 46 -3.34 5.04 16.33
CA LEU A 46 -3.97 3.74 16.14
C LEU A 46 -4.30 3.15 17.50
N THR A 47 -5.52 2.67 17.69
CA THR A 47 -5.89 1.94 18.91
C THR A 47 -5.12 0.62 18.96
N MET A 48 -4.46 0.32 20.07
CA MET A 48 -3.85 -0.99 20.30
C MET A 48 -4.92 -2.06 20.54
N CYS A 49 -4.61 -3.31 20.19
CA CYS A 49 -5.40 -4.46 20.65
C CYS A 49 -5.52 -4.44 22.18
N ARG A 50 -6.74 -4.59 22.72
CA ARG A 50 -7.03 -4.52 24.16
C ARG A 50 -6.28 -5.60 24.93
N ARG A 51 -5.94 -6.75 24.32
CA ARG A 51 -5.08 -7.76 24.96
C ARG A 51 -3.63 -7.30 25.13
N CYS A 52 -3.09 -6.55 24.17
CA CYS A 52 -1.76 -5.93 24.35
C CYS A 52 -1.81 -4.80 25.39
N ALA A 53 -2.91 -4.06 25.42
CA ALA A 53 -3.10 -2.91 26.30
C ALA A 53 -3.62 -3.28 27.71
N GLY A 54 -3.68 -4.55 28.09
CA GLY A 54 -4.18 -4.97 29.41
C GLY A 54 -5.63 -4.58 29.68
N GLY A 55 -6.47 -4.47 28.64
CA GLY A 55 -7.88 -4.06 28.70
C GLY A 55 -8.11 -2.55 28.52
N ALA A 56 -7.07 -1.74 28.67
CA ALA A 56 -7.16 -0.29 28.52
C ALA A 56 -7.34 0.14 27.05
N HIS A 57 -7.94 1.32 26.85
CA HIS A 57 -7.96 1.98 25.55
C HIS A 57 -6.66 2.77 25.39
N VAL A 58 -5.72 2.22 24.63
CA VAL A 58 -4.40 2.83 24.39
C VAL A 58 -4.29 3.16 22.91
N GLU A 59 -3.97 4.41 22.61
CA GLU A 59 -3.63 4.84 21.26
C GLU A 59 -2.12 4.98 21.12
N VAL A 60 -1.60 4.53 19.98
CA VAL A 60 -0.18 4.64 19.64
C VAL A 60 -0.03 5.27 18.27
N GLN A 61 0.88 6.23 18.15
CA GLN A 61 1.31 6.76 16.86
C GLN A 61 2.44 5.87 16.35
N SER A 62 2.06 4.81 15.64
CA SER A 62 3.01 3.82 15.14
C SER A 62 2.72 3.46 13.69
N ARG A 63 3.69 2.85 13.04
CA ARG A 63 3.60 2.41 11.65
C ARG A 63 3.07 0.99 11.54
N ALA A 64 2.07 0.70 12.38
CA ALA A 64 1.37 -0.57 12.43
C ALA A 64 0.09 -0.49 11.59
N GLY A 65 -0.46 -1.66 11.27
CA GLY A 65 -1.78 -1.80 10.73
C GLY A 65 -2.85 -1.91 11.81
N THR A 66 -4.01 -2.34 11.37
CA THR A 66 -5.22 -2.55 12.18
C THR A 66 -5.36 -3.98 12.68
N PHE A 67 -4.32 -4.81 12.52
CA PHE A 67 -4.37 -6.22 12.90
C PHE A 67 -3.23 -6.60 13.84
N CYS A 68 -3.59 -7.13 15.00
CA CYS A 68 -2.65 -7.62 15.99
C CYS A 68 -2.26 -9.06 15.66
N ALA A 69 -1.10 -9.26 15.03
CA ALA A 69 -0.58 -10.59 14.72
C ALA A 69 -0.35 -11.46 15.97
N ARG A 70 -0.05 -10.85 17.13
CA ARG A 70 0.14 -11.57 18.40
C ARG A 70 -1.15 -12.23 18.88
N HIS A 71 -2.25 -11.49 18.87
CA HIS A 71 -3.53 -11.94 19.45
C HIS A 71 -4.56 -12.39 18.40
N GLY A 72 -4.29 -12.20 17.11
CA GLY A 72 -5.22 -12.56 16.03
C GLY A 72 -6.47 -11.70 16.01
N ARG A 73 -6.33 -10.40 16.32
CA ARG A 73 -7.47 -9.50 16.49
C ARG A 73 -7.39 -8.28 15.60
N TRP A 74 -8.53 -7.88 15.07
CA TRP A 74 -8.73 -6.61 14.39
C TRP A 74 -8.91 -5.53 15.45
N HIS A 75 -8.11 -4.46 15.38
CA HIS A 75 -8.21 -3.30 16.24
C HIS A 75 -8.19 -2.02 15.39
N TYR A 76 -9.37 -1.41 15.22
CA TYR A 76 -9.51 -0.18 14.44
C TYR A 76 -10.75 0.57 14.92
N ASP A 77 -10.60 1.89 15.07
CA ASP A 77 -11.69 2.79 15.48
C ASP A 77 -12.45 2.28 16.73
N GLY A 78 -11.70 1.95 17.79
CA GLY A 78 -12.25 1.44 19.04
C GLY A 78 -12.80 0.00 19.01
N ARG A 79 -12.95 -0.62 17.83
CA ARG A 79 -13.33 -2.04 17.71
C ARG A 79 -12.15 -2.92 18.08
N ASP A 80 -12.43 -4.03 18.74
CA ASP A 80 -11.44 -5.08 19.00
C ASP A 80 -12.09 -6.45 18.86
N ASP A 81 -11.97 -7.06 17.69
CA ASP A 81 -12.68 -8.28 17.32
C ASP A 81 -11.72 -9.42 16.94
N GLY A 82 -12.11 -10.65 17.26
CA GLY A 82 -11.37 -11.83 16.78
C GLY A 82 -11.50 -11.98 15.26
N ILE A 83 -10.40 -12.38 14.61
CA ILE A 83 -10.40 -12.76 13.19
C ILE A 83 -10.28 -14.28 13.08
N GLY A 84 -11.27 -14.91 12.43
CA GLY A 84 -11.29 -16.37 12.23
C GLY A 84 -10.12 -16.85 11.37
N THR A 85 -9.86 -16.22 10.22
CA THR A 85 -8.76 -16.62 9.31
C THR A 85 -7.54 -15.72 9.47
N ARG A 86 -6.67 -16.05 10.43
CA ARG A 86 -5.50 -15.23 10.79
C ARG A 86 -4.41 -15.12 9.72
N ALA A 87 -4.12 -16.20 9.00
CA ALA A 87 -2.92 -16.27 8.15
C ALA A 87 -2.88 -15.21 7.03
N ALA A 88 -4.02 -14.81 6.48
CA ALA A 88 -4.09 -13.76 5.47
C ALA A 88 -3.78 -12.38 6.08
N TYR A 89 -4.37 -12.08 7.24
CA TYR A 89 -4.14 -10.84 7.98
C TYR A 89 -2.71 -10.74 8.51
N GLU A 90 -2.13 -11.84 9.00
CA GLU A 90 -0.72 -11.86 9.44
C GLU A 90 0.27 -11.61 8.30
N ARG A 91 -0.03 -12.08 7.08
CA ARG A 91 0.76 -11.74 5.89
C ARG A 91 0.58 -10.29 5.49
N ALA A 92 -0.66 -9.80 5.52
CA ALA A 92 -0.99 -8.41 5.23
C ALA A 92 -0.25 -7.47 6.18
N GLU A 93 -0.29 -7.74 7.48
CA GLU A 93 0.38 -6.94 8.50
C GLU A 93 1.91 -6.92 8.32
N ARG A 94 2.52 -8.07 8.00
CA ARG A 94 3.95 -8.15 7.66
C ARG A 94 4.29 -7.38 6.38
N CYS A 95 3.40 -7.40 5.38
CA CYS A 95 3.60 -6.65 4.15
C CYS A 95 3.49 -5.15 4.39
N LEU A 96 2.51 -4.72 5.19
CA LEU A 96 2.30 -3.33 5.57
C LEU A 96 3.51 -2.79 6.32
N THR A 97 3.86 -3.42 7.44
CA THR A 97 4.96 -3.00 8.34
C THR A 97 6.36 -3.22 7.74
N GLY A 98 6.48 -4.00 6.67
CA GLY A 98 7.72 -4.29 5.97
C GLY A 98 7.83 -3.58 4.62
N THR A 99 7.29 -4.21 3.56
CA THR A 99 7.46 -3.76 2.17
C THR A 99 6.81 -2.42 1.89
N LEU A 100 5.53 -2.25 2.26
CA LEU A 100 4.80 -0.99 2.03
C LEU A 100 5.38 0.11 2.91
N TRP A 101 5.70 -0.23 4.15
CA TRP A 101 6.39 0.66 5.08
C TRP A 101 7.71 1.20 4.50
N ALA A 102 8.54 0.34 3.92
CA ALA A 102 9.79 0.75 3.28
C ALA A 102 9.58 1.68 2.07
N ARG A 103 8.36 1.70 1.51
CA ARG A 103 7.91 2.60 0.45
C ARG A 103 7.13 3.80 0.99
N GLY A 104 7.12 4.06 2.31
CA GLY A 104 6.39 5.18 2.89
C GLY A 104 4.87 5.06 2.88
N ILE A 105 4.32 3.88 2.58
CA ILE A 105 2.88 3.62 2.50
C ILE A 105 2.38 3.06 3.83
N GLY A 106 1.29 3.62 4.35
CA GLY A 106 0.64 3.24 5.60
C GLY A 106 -0.89 3.31 5.50
N LEU A 107 -1.61 3.02 6.58
CA LEU A 107 -3.08 2.99 6.57
C LEU A 107 -3.70 4.30 6.05
N ASP A 108 -3.20 5.44 6.51
CA ASP A 108 -3.76 6.76 6.19
C ASP A 108 -3.14 7.45 4.96
N THR A 109 -2.28 6.76 4.21
CA THR A 109 -1.62 7.38 3.05
C THR A 109 -2.51 7.42 1.80
N GLY A 110 -3.64 6.71 1.82
CA GLY A 110 -4.69 6.73 0.79
C GLY A 110 -4.58 5.64 -0.28
N GLU A 111 -3.42 5.00 -0.44
CA GLU A 111 -3.26 3.87 -1.36
C GLU A 111 -4.10 2.67 -0.96
N LEU A 112 -4.14 2.36 0.35
CA LEU A 112 -4.95 1.25 0.86
C LEU A 112 -6.43 1.55 0.72
N GLU A 113 -6.86 2.80 0.97
CA GLU A 113 -8.26 3.21 0.79
C GLU A 113 -8.70 3.03 -0.67
N LEU A 114 -7.87 3.48 -1.62
CA LEU A 114 -8.14 3.27 -3.05
C LEU A 114 -8.14 1.78 -3.41
N ALA A 115 -7.20 0.99 -2.88
CA ALA A 115 -7.16 -0.45 -3.13
C ALA A 115 -8.40 -1.17 -2.55
N CYS A 116 -8.84 -0.81 -1.35
CA CYS A 116 -10.09 -1.28 -0.75
C CYS A 116 -11.29 -0.92 -1.64
N GLN A 117 -11.35 0.31 -2.16
CA GLN A 117 -12.41 0.73 -3.08
C GLN A 117 -12.40 -0.15 -4.35
N LEU A 118 -11.24 -0.35 -4.98
CA LEU A 118 -11.10 -1.15 -6.20
C LEU A 118 -11.52 -2.61 -5.98
N ILE A 119 -11.06 -3.24 -4.89
CA ILE A 119 -11.44 -4.61 -4.53
C ILE A 119 -12.93 -4.70 -4.23
N SER A 120 -13.47 -3.78 -3.43
CA SER A 120 -14.89 -3.77 -3.10
C SER A 120 -15.77 -3.58 -4.34
N THR A 121 -15.39 -2.70 -5.27
CA THR A 121 -16.11 -2.52 -6.54
C THR A 121 -16.03 -3.77 -7.41
N TYR A 122 -14.84 -4.38 -7.55
CA TYR A 122 -14.70 -5.64 -8.28
C TYR A 122 -15.56 -6.75 -7.68
N ARG A 123 -15.54 -6.90 -6.35
CA ARG A 123 -16.37 -7.86 -5.63
C ARG A 123 -17.85 -7.57 -5.83
N GLY A 124 -18.29 -6.31 -5.79
CA GLY A 124 -19.70 -5.96 -6.09
C GLY A 124 -20.15 -6.37 -7.50
N LEU A 125 -19.24 -6.31 -8.48
CA LEU A 125 -19.53 -6.71 -9.86
C LEU A 125 -19.62 -8.23 -10.03
N VAL A 126 -18.85 -9.00 -9.27
CA VAL A 126 -18.78 -10.48 -9.37
C VAL A 126 -19.74 -11.15 -8.39
N ASP A 127 -19.75 -10.67 -7.16
CA ASP A 127 -20.50 -11.16 -6.01
C ASP A 127 -21.55 -10.09 -5.65
N ARG A 128 -22.78 -10.23 -6.14
CA ARG A 128 -23.91 -9.26 -6.03
C ARG A 128 -24.34 -8.86 -4.59
N ASP A 129 -23.60 -9.29 -3.58
CA ASP A 129 -23.96 -9.27 -2.15
C ASP A 129 -23.18 -8.22 -1.33
N SER A 130 -22.45 -7.31 -1.98
CA SER A 130 -21.38 -6.54 -1.32
C SER A 130 -21.48 -5.01 -1.37
N PHE A 131 -22.66 -4.45 -1.72
CA PHE A 131 -22.79 -3.00 -1.94
C PHE A 131 -23.01 -2.15 -0.68
N ASP A 132 -23.53 -2.70 0.42
CA ASP A 132 -23.93 -1.90 1.60
C ASP A 132 -23.06 -2.18 2.85
N ARG A 133 -21.77 -1.88 2.75
CA ARG A 133 -20.83 -1.97 3.89
C ARG A 133 -20.25 -0.59 4.19
N SER A 134 -20.12 -0.22 5.46
CA SER A 134 -19.40 1.00 5.86
C SER A 134 -17.93 0.96 5.40
N ALA A 135 -17.28 2.11 5.34
CA ALA A 135 -15.86 2.19 4.96
C ALA A 135 -14.97 1.30 5.85
N ASP A 136 -15.18 1.31 7.16
CA ASP A 136 -14.42 0.51 8.12
C ASP A 136 -14.68 -0.99 7.96
N GLN A 137 -15.92 -1.36 7.65
CA GLN A 137 -16.26 -2.75 7.41
C GLN A 137 -15.62 -3.26 6.11
N ARG A 138 -15.60 -2.44 5.05
CA ARG A 138 -14.87 -2.77 3.81
C ARG A 138 -13.37 -2.88 4.06
N LEU A 139 -12.80 -1.95 4.83
CA LEU A 139 -11.38 -1.98 5.19
C LEU A 139 -11.05 -3.29 5.92
N ARG A 140 -11.86 -3.68 6.91
CA ARG A 140 -11.71 -4.97 7.59
C ARG A 140 -11.82 -6.15 6.62
N ASP A 141 -12.94 -6.27 5.91
CA ASP A 141 -13.25 -7.45 5.10
C ASP A 141 -12.25 -7.68 3.97
N PHE A 142 -11.77 -6.58 3.37
CA PHE A 142 -10.83 -6.61 2.24
C PHE A 142 -9.40 -6.28 2.65
N TYR A 143 -9.07 -6.21 3.95
CA TYR A 143 -7.74 -5.79 4.42
C TYR A 143 -6.60 -6.57 3.76
N PRO A 144 -6.61 -7.92 3.72
CA PRO A 144 -5.51 -8.65 3.10
C PRO A 144 -5.40 -8.40 1.59
N ASP A 145 -6.54 -8.38 0.90
CA ASP A 145 -6.61 -8.18 -0.55
C ASP A 145 -6.15 -6.75 -0.91
N ALA A 146 -6.56 -5.74 -0.16
CA ALA A 146 -6.17 -4.34 -0.37
C ALA A 146 -4.66 -4.13 -0.14
N ILE A 147 -4.09 -4.77 0.88
CA ILE A 147 -2.63 -4.74 1.12
C ILE A 147 -1.87 -5.41 -0.03
N GLU A 148 -2.32 -6.57 -0.49
CA GLU A 148 -1.66 -7.28 -1.60
C GLU A 148 -1.75 -6.48 -2.91
N LEU A 149 -2.92 -5.92 -3.22
CA LEU A 149 -3.11 -5.05 -4.39
C LEU A 149 -2.24 -3.80 -4.30
N THR A 150 -2.18 -3.14 -3.14
CA THR A 150 -1.33 -1.97 -2.93
C THR A 150 0.14 -2.32 -3.13
N ALA A 151 0.61 -3.43 -2.56
CA ALA A 151 1.98 -3.88 -2.70
C ALA A 151 2.35 -4.21 -4.15
N PHE A 152 1.39 -4.74 -4.92
CA PHE A 152 1.56 -5.03 -6.33
C PHE A 152 1.61 -3.76 -7.19
N LEU A 153 0.65 -2.86 -7.06
CA LEU A 153 0.54 -1.63 -7.87
C LEU A 153 1.60 -0.57 -7.52
N THR A 154 2.24 -0.68 -6.36
CA THR A 154 3.36 0.18 -5.94
C THR A 154 4.72 -0.49 -6.10
N ALA A 155 4.77 -1.67 -6.74
CA ALA A 155 6.04 -2.30 -7.11
C ALA A 155 6.75 -1.46 -8.19
N PRO A 156 8.10 -1.45 -8.25
CA PRO A 156 8.83 -0.63 -9.22
C PRO A 156 8.40 -0.79 -10.68
N TRP A 157 8.10 -2.01 -11.12
CA TRP A 157 7.64 -2.24 -12.49
C TRP A 157 6.25 -1.60 -12.75
N ALA A 158 5.34 -1.69 -11.78
CA ALA A 158 4.00 -1.13 -11.88
C ALA A 158 4.07 0.40 -11.83
N GLN A 159 4.93 0.97 -10.99
CA GLN A 159 5.18 2.41 -10.95
C GLN A 159 5.78 2.91 -12.26
N ALA A 160 6.73 2.18 -12.87
CA ALA A 160 7.25 2.52 -14.19
C ALA A 160 6.15 2.54 -15.27
N PHE A 161 5.24 1.55 -15.24
CA PHE A 161 4.07 1.51 -16.12
C PHE A 161 3.12 2.69 -15.86
N LEU A 162 2.74 2.94 -14.62
CA LEU A 162 1.84 4.03 -14.24
C LEU A 162 2.41 5.42 -14.57
N ARG A 163 3.73 5.60 -14.41
CA ARG A 163 4.44 6.86 -14.68
C ARG A 163 4.54 7.17 -16.17
N ASN A 164 4.54 6.15 -17.04
CA ASN A 164 4.65 6.35 -18.48
C ASN A 164 3.39 7.01 -19.06
N ARG A 165 3.48 8.32 -19.33
CA ARG A 165 2.39 9.12 -19.89
C ARG A 165 2.02 8.76 -21.33
N GLN A 166 2.87 8.03 -22.05
CA GLN A 166 2.53 7.52 -23.40
C GLN A 166 1.54 6.37 -23.34
N ILE A 167 1.38 5.73 -22.17
CA ILE A 167 0.35 4.72 -21.94
C ILE A 167 -0.97 5.44 -21.67
N GLY A 168 -1.96 5.17 -22.53
CA GLY A 168 -3.31 5.71 -22.38
C GLY A 168 -4.05 5.18 -21.15
N HIS A 169 -5.26 5.66 -20.92
CA HIS A 169 -6.06 5.24 -19.76
C HIS A 169 -6.53 3.79 -19.87
N LEU A 170 -6.80 3.31 -21.09
CA LEU A 170 -7.31 1.96 -21.30
C LEU A 170 -6.37 0.85 -20.78
N PRO A 171 -5.06 0.81 -21.13
CA PRO A 171 -4.16 -0.20 -20.58
C PRO A 171 -3.97 -0.11 -19.05
N VAL A 172 -4.03 1.09 -18.47
CA VAL A 172 -3.92 1.29 -17.02
C VAL A 172 -5.14 0.70 -16.31
N ALA A 173 -6.34 1.00 -16.80
CA ALA A 173 -7.58 0.48 -16.25
C ALA A 173 -7.63 -1.06 -16.35
N ALA A 174 -7.22 -1.63 -17.47
CA ALA A 174 -7.14 -3.07 -17.66
C ALA A 174 -6.10 -3.74 -16.74
N MET A 175 -4.93 -3.12 -16.53
CA MET A 175 -3.94 -3.61 -15.57
C MET A 175 -4.52 -3.62 -14.14
N VAL A 176 -5.22 -2.56 -13.75
CA VAL A 176 -5.85 -2.46 -12.42
C VAL A 176 -6.92 -3.53 -12.23
N GLU A 177 -7.78 -3.73 -13.23
CA GLU A 177 -8.80 -4.77 -13.19
C GLU A 177 -8.19 -6.18 -13.12
N ALA A 178 -7.21 -6.49 -13.98
CA ALA A 178 -6.55 -7.78 -13.97
C ALA A 178 -5.83 -8.04 -12.64
N SER A 179 -5.23 -7.00 -12.04
CA SER A 179 -4.62 -7.08 -10.71
C SER A 179 -5.66 -7.35 -9.62
N ALA A 180 -6.77 -6.62 -9.62
CA ALA A 180 -7.86 -6.80 -8.65
C ALA A 180 -8.46 -8.21 -8.75
N ALA A 181 -8.69 -8.71 -9.98
CA ALA A 181 -9.18 -10.06 -10.23
C ALA A 181 -8.19 -11.15 -9.75
N ALA A 182 -6.89 -10.94 -9.98
CA ALA A 182 -5.85 -11.87 -9.56
C ALA A 182 -5.72 -11.95 -8.02
N VAL A 183 -5.78 -10.80 -7.34
CA VAL A 183 -5.82 -10.72 -5.87
C VAL A 183 -7.10 -11.35 -5.32
N ALA A 184 -8.26 -11.00 -5.87
CA ALA A 184 -9.54 -11.53 -5.41
C ALA A 184 -9.65 -13.06 -5.57
N SER A 185 -9.03 -13.62 -6.61
CA SER A 185 -8.92 -15.07 -6.80
C SER A 185 -7.77 -15.71 -6.01
N ARG A 186 -7.01 -14.93 -5.22
CA ARG A 186 -5.84 -15.35 -4.44
C ARG A 186 -4.80 -16.13 -5.26
N SER A 187 -4.66 -15.77 -6.53
CA SER A 187 -3.85 -16.50 -7.49
C SER A 187 -2.54 -15.79 -7.77
N ARG A 188 -1.46 -16.33 -7.20
CA ARG A 188 -0.10 -15.82 -7.44
C ARG A 188 0.36 -15.97 -8.88
N SER A 189 -0.05 -17.06 -9.55
CA SER A 189 0.27 -17.26 -10.96
C SER A 189 -0.38 -16.18 -11.83
N ARG A 190 -1.64 -15.82 -11.56
CA ARG A 190 -2.31 -14.71 -12.26
C ARG A 190 -1.64 -13.36 -12.00
N LEU A 191 -1.21 -13.08 -10.77
CA LEU A 191 -0.45 -11.86 -10.48
C LEU A 191 0.88 -11.80 -11.25
N SER A 192 1.60 -12.92 -11.34
CA SER A 192 2.79 -13.02 -12.18
C SER A 192 2.46 -12.79 -13.65
N SER A 193 1.37 -13.37 -14.17
CA SER A 193 0.91 -13.13 -15.54
C SER A 193 0.61 -11.66 -15.79
N VAL A 194 -0.09 -10.97 -14.89
CA VAL A 194 -0.37 -9.52 -15.02
C VAL A 194 0.93 -8.72 -15.14
N ARG A 195 1.95 -9.02 -14.32
CA ARG A 195 3.24 -8.34 -14.42
C ARG A 195 3.90 -8.56 -15.79
N GLU A 196 3.87 -9.78 -16.32
CA GLU A 196 4.45 -10.10 -17.62
C GLU A 196 3.67 -9.46 -18.78
N THR A 197 2.35 -9.36 -18.64
CA THR A 197 1.45 -8.73 -19.61
C THR A 197 1.58 -7.21 -19.66
N PHE A 198 1.81 -6.56 -18.51
CA PHE A 198 1.82 -5.10 -18.36
C PHE A 198 3.20 -4.61 -17.87
N LEU A 199 4.22 -4.71 -18.73
CA LEU A 199 5.58 -4.33 -18.39
C LEU A 199 6.02 -3.07 -19.15
N ALA A 200 6.53 -2.07 -18.43
CA ALA A 200 7.24 -0.94 -19.01
C ALA A 200 8.64 -0.85 -18.41
N SER A 201 9.68 -1.04 -19.25
CA SER A 201 11.09 -1.00 -18.83
C SER A 201 11.92 -0.25 -19.86
N GLY A 202 12.44 0.93 -19.50
CA GLY A 202 13.22 1.76 -20.41
C GLY A 202 12.43 2.16 -21.67
N ARG A 203 12.84 1.65 -22.84
CA ARG A 203 12.15 1.85 -24.13
C ARG A 203 11.21 0.69 -24.51
N GLU A 204 11.13 -0.35 -23.69
CA GLU A 204 10.31 -1.52 -23.93
C GLU A 204 8.95 -1.38 -23.24
N LEU A 205 7.88 -1.65 -23.99
CA LEU A 205 6.52 -1.76 -23.48
C LEU A 205 5.93 -3.11 -23.93
N ARG A 206 5.39 -3.86 -22.98
CA ARG A 206 4.62 -5.08 -23.23
C ARG A 206 3.18 -4.85 -22.80
N LEU A 207 2.26 -5.18 -23.71
CA LEU A 207 0.81 -5.18 -23.53
C LEU A 207 0.25 -6.43 -24.22
N GLY A 208 -0.15 -7.44 -23.43
CA GLY A 208 -0.65 -8.73 -23.94
C GLY A 208 0.40 -9.84 -24.02
N GLU A 209 -0.02 -11.00 -24.55
CA GLU A 209 0.81 -12.23 -24.59
C GLU A 209 1.87 -12.25 -25.70
N SER A 210 1.87 -11.29 -26.64
CA SER A 210 2.77 -11.29 -27.80
C SER A 210 3.95 -10.32 -27.65
N ALA A 211 5.07 -10.65 -28.32
CA ALA A 211 6.40 -10.04 -28.24
C ALA A 211 6.45 -8.50 -28.17
N THR A 212 7.45 -8.00 -27.43
CA THR A 212 7.86 -6.60 -27.24
C THR A 212 7.69 -5.76 -28.51
N ARG A 213 6.81 -4.76 -28.51
CA ARG A 213 6.60 -3.87 -29.67
C ARG A 213 6.73 -2.40 -29.26
N PRO A 214 7.43 -1.57 -30.06
CA PRO A 214 7.39 -0.12 -29.89
C PRO A 214 6.00 0.42 -30.22
N LEU A 215 5.62 1.49 -29.52
CA LEU A 215 4.31 2.16 -29.60
C LEU A 215 3.91 2.50 -31.04
N ARG A 216 3.07 1.66 -31.65
CA ARG A 216 2.13 2.03 -32.71
C ARG A 216 0.81 1.32 -32.44
N HIS A 217 -0.26 2.10 -32.59
CA HIS A 217 -1.64 1.84 -32.21
C HIS A 217 -2.13 0.38 -32.14
N GLY A 218 -2.96 0.12 -31.12
CA GLY A 218 -4.22 -0.58 -31.33
C GLY A 218 -4.21 -2.10 -31.26
N ARG A 219 -3.72 -2.68 -30.15
CA ARG A 219 -4.34 -3.92 -29.66
C ARG A 219 -5.29 -3.57 -28.53
N SER A 220 -6.55 -4.00 -28.64
CA SER A 220 -7.51 -3.88 -27.56
C SER A 220 -7.03 -4.76 -26.41
N VAL A 221 -6.60 -4.13 -25.32
CA VAL A 221 -6.56 -4.85 -24.05
C VAL A 221 -8.02 -5.07 -23.68
N GLU A 222 -8.45 -6.34 -23.64
CA GLU A 222 -9.81 -6.66 -23.22
C GLU A 222 -10.00 -6.14 -21.80
N MET A 223 -11.12 -5.45 -21.60
CA MET A 223 -11.45 -4.76 -20.38
C MET A 223 -12.83 -5.25 -19.94
N GLY A 224 -12.91 -5.70 -18.69
CA GLY A 224 -14.16 -6.09 -18.08
C GLY A 224 -14.85 -4.90 -17.40
N SER A 225 -15.89 -5.21 -16.65
CA SER A 225 -16.76 -4.20 -16.04
C SER A 225 -16.04 -3.28 -15.06
N LEU A 226 -15.02 -3.77 -14.33
CA LEU A 226 -14.26 -2.91 -13.41
C LEU A 226 -13.43 -1.92 -14.20
N GLY A 227 -12.73 -2.37 -15.24
CA GLY A 227 -11.88 -1.52 -16.05
C GLY A 227 -12.67 -0.38 -16.70
N ILE A 228 -13.89 -0.67 -17.17
CA ILE A 228 -14.80 0.33 -17.75
C ILE A 228 -15.10 1.44 -16.71
N LEU A 229 -15.43 1.05 -15.47
CA LEU A 229 -15.76 2.01 -14.40
C LEU A 229 -14.56 2.86 -13.96
N VAL A 230 -13.36 2.27 -13.89
CA VAL A 230 -12.18 2.96 -13.35
C VAL A 230 -11.39 3.73 -14.42
N ARG A 231 -11.72 3.56 -15.71
CA ARG A 231 -11.04 4.22 -16.84
C ARG A 231 -10.94 5.74 -16.65
N ASP A 232 -12.05 6.36 -16.27
CA ASP A 232 -12.12 7.82 -16.13
C ASP A 232 -11.45 8.28 -14.82
N SER A 233 -11.22 7.36 -13.88
CA SER A 233 -10.48 7.57 -12.63
C SER A 233 -8.97 7.29 -12.74
N VAL A 234 -8.44 6.96 -13.93
CA VAL A 234 -7.00 6.69 -14.12
C VAL A 234 -6.10 7.84 -13.65
N PRO A 235 -6.44 9.13 -13.84
CA PRO A 235 -5.64 10.22 -13.27
C PRO A 235 -5.52 10.13 -11.73
N ARG A 236 -6.63 9.82 -11.03
CA ARG A 236 -6.65 9.62 -9.57
C ARG A 236 -5.81 8.39 -9.19
N ILE A 237 -5.95 7.27 -9.91
CA ILE A 237 -5.20 6.03 -9.68
C ILE A 237 -3.69 6.29 -9.79
N ARG A 238 -3.25 6.98 -10.85
CA ARG A 238 -1.85 7.40 -11.02
C ARG A 238 -1.40 8.29 -9.86
N ALA A 239 -2.18 9.33 -9.54
CA ALA A 239 -1.83 10.27 -8.48
C ALA A 239 -1.67 9.59 -7.11
N VAL A 240 -2.51 8.59 -6.81
CA VAL A 240 -2.46 7.86 -5.54
C VAL A 240 -1.28 6.88 -5.52
N PHE A 241 -1.17 5.95 -6.48
CA PHE A 241 -0.13 4.91 -6.42
C PHE A 241 1.29 5.40 -6.77
N LEU A 242 1.44 6.59 -7.34
CA LEU A 242 2.74 7.24 -7.58
C LEU A 242 3.12 8.25 -6.49
N ARG A 243 2.26 8.50 -5.51
CA ARG A 243 2.50 9.49 -4.44
C ARG A 243 3.84 9.26 -3.73
N HIS A 244 4.15 7.99 -3.48
CA HIS A 244 5.32 7.53 -2.74
C HIS A 244 6.35 6.77 -3.61
N ASP A 245 6.40 7.07 -4.91
CA ASP A 245 7.29 6.39 -5.87
C ASP A 245 8.79 6.54 -5.56
N ASP A 246 9.18 7.71 -5.04
CA ASP A 246 10.52 8.05 -4.56
C ASP A 246 10.71 7.91 -3.04
N ALA A 247 9.69 7.41 -2.33
CA ALA A 247 9.66 7.27 -0.87
C ALA A 247 10.47 6.15 -0.27
N ARG A 248 11.25 5.48 -1.10
CA ARG A 248 11.94 4.27 -0.70
C ARG A 248 12.98 4.67 0.33
N ARG A 249 12.89 4.08 1.52
CA ARG A 249 14.04 4.05 2.41
C ARG A 249 15.23 3.58 1.56
N PRO A 250 16.37 4.29 1.57
CA PRO A 250 17.60 3.70 1.06
C PRO A 250 17.69 2.32 1.71
N LEU A 251 17.81 1.26 0.89
CA LEU A 251 18.22 -0.02 1.43
C LEU A 251 19.44 0.30 2.28
N THR A 252 19.38 0.04 3.59
CA THR A 252 20.57 0.03 4.41
C THR A 252 21.51 -0.93 3.70
N THR A 253 22.46 -0.39 2.94
CA THR A 253 23.63 -1.13 2.51
C THR A 253 24.14 -1.75 3.78
N ARG A 254 24.25 -3.08 3.74
CA ARG A 254 24.67 -3.95 4.83
C ARG A 254 26.04 -3.47 5.34
N ARG A 255 26.06 -2.43 6.17
CA ARG A 255 27.26 -1.86 6.79
C ARG A 255 27.65 -2.82 7.91
N GLY A 256 28.87 -3.32 7.82
CA GLY A 256 29.57 -3.94 8.94
C GLY A 256 29.56 -5.46 8.97
N ARG A 257 30.07 -6.14 7.93
CA ARG A 257 30.81 -7.38 8.18
C ARG A 257 32.15 -6.93 8.78
N PRO A 258 32.53 -7.33 10.00
CA PRO A 258 33.81 -6.93 10.56
C PRO A 258 34.94 -7.46 9.66
N PRO A 259 36.06 -6.73 9.51
CA PRO A 259 37.19 -7.22 8.74
C PRO A 259 37.66 -8.53 9.36
N ARG A 260 37.78 -9.57 8.52
CA ARG A 260 38.47 -10.80 8.90
C ARG A 260 39.92 -10.41 9.18
N ARG A 261 40.32 -10.52 10.44
CA ARG A 261 41.73 -10.46 10.82
C ARG A 261 42.47 -11.59 10.10
N GLN A 262 43.48 -11.23 9.32
CA GLN A 262 44.62 -12.12 9.05
C GLN A 262 45.55 -12.03 10.25
#